data_AF-A0A498K9I2-F1
#
_entry.id   AF-A0A498K9I2-F1
#
_cell.length_a   1.000
_cell.length_b   1.000
_cell.length_c   1.000
_cell.angle_alpha   90.00
_cell.angle_beta   90.00
_cell.angle_gamma   90.00
#
_symmetry.space_group_name_H-M   'P 1'
#
loop_
_entity.id
_entity.type
_entity.pdbx_description
1 polymer ?
#
loop_
_entity_poly.entity_id
_entity_poly.type
_entity_poly.pdbx_seq_one_letter_code
_entity_poly.pdbx_strand_id
1 'polypeptide(L)'
;MLLWKESVAKLGILLDIGFVALFIVVDIRWFVALFILVKIRWFVALLLCLFLSINELFSIELHHGGEISYDLYVGGKVTYIDNCDKNLMSLLMIDDMMKVVGYNEQFMNYYYQIPNMDLCNGLKSIQSDSDVQTMCNFVPKDRVIEIYIEELTT
;
A
#
# COMPACT_ATOMS: atom_id res chain seq x y z
N MET A 1 70.51 -37.19 -6.77
CA MET A 1 70.22 -35.76 -7.01
C MET A 1 68.90 -35.53 -7.76
N LEU A 2 68.56 -36.32 -8.78
CA LEU A 2 67.30 -36.19 -9.56
C LEU A 2 66.02 -36.51 -8.75
N LEU A 3 66.01 -37.59 -7.96
CA LEU A 3 64.85 -38.00 -7.13
C LEU A 3 64.45 -36.96 -6.07
N TRP A 4 65.40 -36.17 -5.58
CA TRP A 4 65.14 -35.10 -4.61
C TRP A 4 64.45 -33.90 -5.28
N LYS A 5 64.89 -33.49 -6.48
CA LYS A 5 64.23 -32.42 -7.25
C LYS A 5 62.78 -32.77 -7.62
N GLU A 6 62.52 -34.02 -8.03
CA GLU A 6 61.15 -34.46 -8.32
C GLU A 6 60.25 -34.47 -7.08
N SER A 7 60.78 -34.87 -5.93
CA SER A 7 60.01 -34.90 -4.68
C SER A 7 59.65 -33.49 -4.20
N VAL A 8 60.58 -32.53 -4.31
CA VAL A 8 60.33 -31.12 -3.96
C VAL A 8 59.34 -30.48 -4.94
N ALA A 9 59.41 -30.80 -6.24
CA ALA A 9 58.45 -30.33 -7.24
C ALA A 9 57.04 -30.86 -7.00
N LYS A 10 56.91 -32.16 -6.65
CA LYS A 10 55.61 -32.77 -6.30
C LYS A 10 55.00 -32.16 -5.04
N LEU A 11 55.81 -31.86 -4.03
CA LEU A 11 55.38 -31.17 -2.79
C LEU A 11 54.92 -29.73 -3.06
N GLY A 12 55.62 -28.98 -3.93
CA GLY A 12 55.22 -27.63 -4.33
C GLY A 12 53.87 -27.59 -5.06
N ILE A 13 53.67 -28.50 -6.01
CA ILE A 13 52.40 -28.63 -6.75
C ILE A 13 51.26 -29.05 -5.82
N LEU A 14 51.51 -29.93 -4.84
CA LEU A 14 50.49 -30.36 -3.88
C LEU A 14 50.06 -29.22 -2.94
N LEU A 15 51.01 -28.38 -2.52
CA LEU A 15 50.75 -27.18 -1.70
C LEU A 15 49.98 -26.12 -2.48
N ASP A 16 50.31 -25.89 -3.75
CA ASP A 16 49.61 -24.93 -4.61
C ASP A 16 48.16 -25.36 -4.91
N ILE A 17 47.92 -26.64 -5.21
CA ILE A 17 46.57 -27.17 -5.46
C ILE A 17 45.75 -27.16 -4.16
N GLY A 18 46.37 -27.49 -3.03
CA GLY A 18 45.72 -27.43 -1.71
C GLY A 18 45.30 -26.01 -1.33
N PHE A 19 46.13 -25.01 -1.64
CA PHE A 19 45.84 -23.60 -1.37
C PHE A 19 44.72 -23.05 -2.26
N VAL A 20 44.70 -23.43 -3.54
CA VAL A 20 43.63 -23.06 -4.48
C VAL A 20 42.30 -23.75 -4.10
N ALA A 21 42.33 -25.02 -3.69
CA ALA A 21 41.13 -25.73 -3.24
C ALA A 21 40.58 -25.16 -1.92
N LEU A 22 41.46 -24.72 -1.01
CA LEU A 22 41.06 -24.03 0.23
C LEU A 22 40.38 -22.69 -0.07
N PHE A 23 40.89 -21.93 -1.05
CA PHE A 23 40.25 -20.70 -1.52
C PHE A 23 38.85 -20.97 -2.07
N ILE A 24 38.69 -21.95 -2.97
CA ILE A 24 37.39 -22.27 -3.59
C ILE A 24 36.33 -22.73 -2.56
N VAL A 25 36.73 -23.51 -1.53
CA VAL A 25 35.82 -24.04 -0.50
C VAL A 25 35.48 -23.02 0.60
N VAL A 26 36.36 -22.03 0.82
CA VAL A 26 36.10 -20.91 1.73
C VAL A 26 35.22 -19.86 1.06
N ASP A 27 35.31 -19.64 -0.25
CA ASP A 27 34.66 -18.52 -0.94
C ASP A 27 33.18 -18.76 -1.33
N ILE A 28 32.80 -19.98 -1.73
CA ILE A 28 31.42 -20.28 -2.19
C ILE A 28 30.39 -20.10 -1.07
N ARG A 29 30.75 -20.41 0.18
CA ARG A 29 29.85 -20.26 1.33
C ARG A 29 29.52 -18.79 1.61
N TRP A 30 30.50 -17.90 1.47
CA TRP A 30 30.27 -16.46 1.59
C TRP A 30 29.45 -15.91 0.43
N PHE A 31 29.63 -16.44 -0.79
CA PHE A 31 28.83 -16.05 -1.95
C PHE A 31 27.35 -16.45 -1.80
N VAL A 32 27.06 -17.67 -1.32
CA VAL A 32 25.69 -18.11 -1.03
C VAL A 32 25.07 -17.30 0.10
N ALA A 33 25.83 -17.05 1.19
CA ALA A 33 25.37 -16.21 2.29
C ALA A 33 25.06 -14.78 1.83
N LEU A 34 25.92 -14.18 0.99
CA LEU A 34 25.69 -12.84 0.44
C LEU A 34 24.44 -12.80 -0.44
N PHE A 35 24.24 -13.80 -1.30
CA PHE A 35 23.06 -13.89 -2.15
C PHE A 35 21.77 -14.05 -1.32
N ILE A 36 21.80 -14.86 -0.28
CA ILE A 36 20.69 -15.02 0.68
C ILE A 36 20.46 -13.71 1.44
N LEU A 37 21.50 -13.03 1.94
CA LEU A 37 21.38 -11.76 2.66
C LEU A 37 20.80 -10.65 1.79
N VAL A 38 21.19 -10.58 0.51
CA VAL A 38 20.59 -9.64 -0.45
C VAL A 38 19.10 -9.94 -0.62
N LYS A 39 18.73 -11.21 -0.84
CA LYS A 39 17.32 -11.60 -0.96
C LYS A 39 16.51 -11.36 0.32
N ILE A 40 17.06 -11.70 1.49
CA ILE A 40 16.43 -11.44 2.79
C ILE A 40 16.25 -9.94 2.97
N ARG A 41 17.25 -9.12 2.64
CA ARG A 41 17.12 -7.67 2.75
C ARG A 41 16.01 -7.11 1.86
N TRP A 42 15.92 -7.56 0.60
CA TRP A 42 14.82 -7.17 -0.29
C TRP A 42 13.47 -7.71 0.18
N PHE A 43 13.42 -8.93 0.73
CA PHE A 43 12.20 -9.51 1.28
C PHE A 43 11.73 -8.78 2.54
N VAL A 44 12.63 -8.43 3.44
CA VAL A 44 12.35 -7.61 4.62
C VAL A 44 11.91 -6.21 4.20
N ALA A 45 12.55 -5.60 3.19
CA ALA A 45 12.12 -4.32 2.64
C ALA A 45 10.71 -4.39 2.03
N LEU A 46 10.40 -5.46 1.28
CA LEU A 46 9.08 -5.71 0.72
C LEU A 46 8.03 -5.92 1.82
N LEU A 47 8.35 -6.71 2.85
CA LEU A 47 7.48 -6.97 3.98
C LEU A 47 7.23 -5.71 4.80
N LEU A 48 8.27 -4.90 5.03
CA LEU A 48 8.15 -3.59 5.67
C LEU A 48 7.30 -2.63 4.82
N CYS A 49 7.47 -2.62 3.49
CA CYS A 49 6.67 -1.80 2.58
C CYS A 49 5.19 -2.19 2.64
N LEU A 50 4.89 -3.50 2.58
CA LEU A 50 3.53 -4.02 2.74
C LEU A 50 2.95 -3.68 4.11
N PHE A 51 3.73 -3.85 5.19
CA PHE A 51 3.28 -3.54 6.55
C PHE A 51 3.02 -2.04 6.75
N LEU A 52 3.86 -1.17 6.17
CA LEU A 52 3.64 0.28 6.19
C LEU A 52 2.41 0.67 5.38
N SER A 53 2.19 0.06 4.21
CA SER A 53 1.01 0.31 3.38
C SER A 53 -0.30 -0.07 4.08
N ILE A 54 -0.34 -1.20 4.81
CA ILE A 54 -1.53 -1.61 5.59
C ILE A 54 -1.88 -0.59 6.69
N ASN A 55 -0.92 0.18 7.19
CA ASN A 55 -1.18 1.20 8.20
C ASN A 55 -1.86 2.46 7.65
N GLU A 56 -1.88 2.65 6.33
CA GLU A 56 -2.50 3.80 5.66
C GLU A 56 -3.88 3.49 5.08
N LEU A 57 -4.38 2.26 5.27
CA LEU A 57 -5.73 1.86 4.85
C LEU A 57 -6.78 2.45 5.79
N PHE A 58 -7.89 2.91 5.23
CA PHE A 58 -9.04 3.45 5.96
C PHE A 58 -10.36 2.89 5.42
N SER A 59 -11.44 3.15 6.13
CA SER A 59 -12.80 2.79 5.74
C SER A 59 -13.61 4.03 5.40
N ILE A 60 -14.53 3.88 4.47
CA ILE A 60 -15.49 4.92 4.08
C ILE A 60 -16.86 4.51 4.61
N GLU A 61 -17.49 5.39 5.38
CA GLU A 61 -18.91 5.31 5.70
C GLU A 61 -19.67 6.08 4.62
N LEU A 62 -20.34 5.34 3.72
CA LEU A 62 -20.98 5.89 2.55
C LEU A 62 -22.49 6.05 2.77
N HIS A 63 -22.95 7.29 2.84
CA HIS A 63 -24.35 7.66 2.96
C HIS A 63 -24.96 7.90 1.57
N HIS A 64 -25.93 7.08 1.18
CA HIS A 64 -26.51 7.10 -0.17
C HIS A 64 -28.02 6.88 -0.19
N GLY A 65 -28.69 7.30 -1.28
CA GLY A 65 -30.13 7.12 -1.48
C GLY A 65 -31.03 7.99 -0.60
N GLY A 66 -30.45 8.97 0.09
CA GLY A 66 -31.16 10.02 0.82
C GLY A 66 -30.84 11.40 0.24
N GLU A 67 -31.21 12.43 0.99
CA GLU A 67 -30.98 13.83 0.64
C GLU A 67 -30.39 14.59 1.83
N ILE A 68 -29.62 15.64 1.55
CA ILE A 68 -29.14 16.54 2.59
C ILE A 68 -30.24 17.57 2.87
N SER A 69 -30.84 17.49 4.05
CA SER A 69 -31.89 18.42 4.49
C SER A 69 -31.43 19.16 5.73
N TYR A 70 -31.18 20.47 5.57
CA TYR A 70 -30.57 21.31 6.59
C TYR A 70 -29.22 20.75 7.04
N ASP A 71 -29.17 20.15 8.22
CA ASP A 71 -27.96 19.71 8.91
C ASP A 71 -27.92 18.18 9.05
N LEU A 72 -28.81 17.48 8.34
CA LEU A 72 -29.02 16.04 8.46
C LEU A 72 -29.12 15.39 7.09
N TYR A 73 -28.62 14.16 7.00
CA TYR A 73 -28.86 13.29 5.86
C TYR A 73 -30.10 12.44 6.13
N VAL A 74 -31.15 12.61 5.32
CA VAL A 74 -32.48 12.06 5.58
C VAL A 74 -32.85 11.02 4.52
N GLY A 75 -33.48 9.92 4.95
CA GLY A 75 -34.06 8.91 4.06
C GLY A 75 -33.07 7.95 3.39
N GLY A 76 -31.76 8.11 3.65
CA GLY A 76 -30.73 7.29 3.04
C GLY A 76 -30.36 6.00 3.78
N LYS A 77 -29.36 5.33 3.24
CA LYS A 77 -28.73 4.11 3.76
C LYS A 77 -27.24 4.35 3.96
N VAL A 78 -26.64 3.51 4.79
CA VAL A 78 -25.20 3.52 5.06
C VAL A 78 -24.59 2.21 4.56
N THR A 79 -23.51 2.33 3.80
CA THR A 79 -22.68 1.20 3.35
C THR A 79 -21.23 1.47 3.75
N TYR A 80 -20.58 0.50 4.39
CA TYR A 80 -19.15 0.59 4.72
C TYR A 80 -18.31 0.00 3.61
N ILE A 81 -17.26 0.73 3.20
CA ILE A 81 -16.26 0.28 2.24
C ILE A 81 -14.91 0.27 2.95
N ASP A 82 -14.42 -0.93 3.24
CA ASP A 82 -13.19 -1.13 3.98
C ASP A 82 -11.96 -1.26 3.06
N ASN A 83 -10.78 -1.06 3.65
CA ASN A 83 -9.47 -1.25 3.01
C ASN A 83 -9.21 -0.28 1.84
N CYS A 84 -9.66 0.96 1.96
CA CYS A 84 -9.37 2.03 1.00
C CYS A 84 -7.92 2.51 1.17
N ASP A 85 -7.12 2.45 0.10
CA ASP A 85 -5.75 2.97 0.10
C ASP A 85 -5.75 4.46 -0.25
N LYS A 86 -5.29 5.28 0.69
CA LYS A 86 -5.15 6.73 0.55
C LYS A 86 -4.45 7.17 -0.75
N ASN A 87 -3.45 6.43 -1.22
CA ASN A 87 -2.67 6.79 -2.40
C ASN A 87 -3.33 6.41 -3.72
N LEU A 88 -4.33 5.51 -3.68
CA LEU A 88 -5.07 5.04 -4.85
C LEU A 88 -6.45 5.69 -4.98
N MET A 89 -6.88 6.42 -3.95
CA MET A 89 -8.14 7.15 -3.97
C MET A 89 -8.15 8.23 -5.07
N SER A 90 -9.21 8.21 -5.87
CA SER A 90 -9.50 9.17 -6.94
C SER A 90 -11.01 9.33 -7.05
N LEU A 91 -11.48 10.33 -7.79
CA LEU A 91 -12.91 10.53 -8.04
C LEU A 91 -13.51 9.31 -8.76
N LEU A 92 -12.79 8.75 -9.74
CA LEU A 92 -13.19 7.53 -10.44
C LEU A 92 -13.36 6.34 -9.50
N MET A 93 -12.53 6.25 -8.45
CA MET A 93 -12.67 5.19 -7.45
C MET A 93 -13.98 5.34 -6.67
N ILE A 94 -14.39 6.57 -6.34
CA ILE A 94 -15.67 6.86 -5.68
C ILE A 94 -16.84 6.51 -6.61
N ASP A 95 -16.74 6.84 -7.90
CA ASP A 95 -17.73 6.44 -8.90
C ASP A 95 -17.88 4.91 -9.01
N ASP A 96 -16.75 4.19 -9.01
CA ASP A 96 -16.75 2.73 -9.05
C ASP A 96 -17.33 2.11 -7.76
N MET A 97 -17.09 2.73 -6.60
CA MET A 97 -17.76 2.36 -5.34
C MET A 97 -19.28 2.48 -5.48
N MET A 98 -19.79 3.53 -6.15
CA MET A 98 -21.22 3.70 -6.36
C MET A 98 -21.86 2.68 -7.27
N LYS A 99 -21.13 2.25 -8.31
CA LYS A 99 -21.57 1.13 -9.16
C LYS A 99 -21.69 -0.16 -8.37
N VAL A 100 -20.74 -0.42 -7.47
CA VAL A 100 -20.76 -1.60 -6.59
C VAL A 100 -21.96 -1.56 -5.63
N VAL A 101 -22.32 -0.38 -5.13
CA VAL A 101 -23.51 -0.18 -4.28
C VAL A 101 -24.82 -0.30 -5.08
N GLY A 102 -24.77 -0.13 -6.40
CA GLY A 102 -25.89 -0.36 -7.32
C GLY A 102 -26.50 0.91 -7.93
N TYR A 103 -25.77 2.03 -7.89
CA TYR A 103 -26.18 3.29 -8.51
C TYR A 103 -25.43 3.52 -9.82
N ASN A 104 -26.09 4.20 -10.75
CA ASN A 104 -25.41 4.77 -11.90
C ASN A 104 -24.86 6.14 -11.51
N GLU A 105 -23.60 6.39 -11.83
CA GLU A 105 -22.83 7.63 -11.58
C GLU A 105 -23.42 8.89 -12.24
N GLN A 106 -24.49 8.76 -13.02
CA GLN A 106 -25.13 9.90 -13.69
C GLN A 106 -25.88 10.74 -12.67
N PHE A 107 -25.59 12.05 -12.64
CA PHE A 107 -26.30 13.05 -11.84
C PHE A 107 -26.19 12.88 -10.31
N MET A 108 -25.00 12.53 -9.83
CA MET A 108 -24.71 12.44 -8.38
C MET A 108 -23.78 13.56 -7.95
N ASN A 109 -24.06 14.16 -6.79
CA ASN A 109 -23.12 15.02 -6.09
C ASN A 109 -22.49 14.26 -4.92
N TYR A 110 -21.18 14.36 -4.81
CA TYR A 110 -20.41 13.75 -3.73
C TYR A 110 -19.93 14.82 -2.74
N TYR A 111 -20.00 14.47 -1.46
CA TYR A 111 -19.52 15.30 -0.37
C TYR A 111 -18.78 14.46 0.66
N TYR A 112 -17.79 15.04 1.34
CA TYR A 112 -17.23 14.47 2.56
C TYR A 112 -17.46 15.39 3.74
N GLN A 113 -17.53 14.82 4.93
CA GLN A 113 -17.59 15.59 6.17
C GLN A 113 -16.22 15.62 6.84
N ILE A 114 -15.79 16.82 7.22
CA ILE A 114 -14.61 17.00 8.05
C ILE A 114 -14.89 16.39 9.45
N PRO A 115 -14.04 15.50 9.97
CA PRO A 115 -14.30 14.85 11.25
C PRO A 115 -14.43 15.82 12.41
N ASN A 116 -15.30 15.50 13.37
CA ASN A 116 -15.63 16.31 14.54
C ASN A 116 -16.29 17.66 14.23
N MET A 117 -16.73 17.87 12.99
CA MET A 117 -17.63 18.97 12.61
C MET A 117 -19.02 18.41 12.36
N ASP A 118 -20.05 19.25 12.43
CA ASP A 118 -21.41 18.92 12.01
C ASP A 118 -21.54 19.02 10.48
N LEU A 119 -22.66 18.52 9.95
CA LEU A 119 -22.91 18.53 8.51
C LEU A 119 -22.95 19.97 7.96
N CYS A 120 -23.53 20.93 8.68
CA CYS A 120 -23.65 22.29 8.16
C CYS A 120 -22.34 23.09 8.11
N ASN A 121 -21.35 22.81 8.98
CA ASN A 121 -20.05 23.50 8.92
C ASN A 121 -18.94 22.64 8.29
N GLY A 122 -19.07 21.32 8.35
CA GLY A 122 -18.04 20.35 7.99
C GLY A 122 -18.17 19.76 6.59
N LEU A 123 -19.29 19.93 5.90
CA LEU A 123 -19.52 19.30 4.60
C LEU A 123 -18.77 20.03 3.47
N LYS A 124 -18.07 19.26 2.64
CA LYS A 124 -17.27 19.74 1.51
C LYS A 124 -17.58 18.91 0.27
N SER A 125 -17.79 19.58 -0.86
CA SER A 125 -18.03 18.90 -2.15
C SER A 125 -16.75 18.27 -2.69
N ILE A 126 -16.90 17.13 -3.37
CA ILE A 126 -15.85 16.45 -4.12
C ILE A 126 -16.19 16.57 -5.61
N GLN A 127 -15.38 17.32 -6.36
CA GLN A 127 -15.59 17.52 -7.80
C GLN A 127 -14.39 17.09 -8.65
N SER A 128 -13.27 16.76 -7.99
CA SER A 128 -12.02 16.42 -8.64
C SER A 128 -11.16 15.48 -7.79
N ASP A 129 -10.16 14.87 -8.40
CA ASP A 129 -9.14 14.07 -7.69
C ASP A 129 -8.39 14.90 -6.62
N SER A 130 -8.25 16.21 -6.83
CA SER A 130 -7.64 17.10 -5.84
C SER A 130 -8.47 17.20 -4.56
N ASP A 131 -9.80 17.18 -4.69
CA ASP A 131 -10.71 17.20 -3.54
C ASP A 131 -10.67 15.87 -2.80
N VAL A 132 -10.56 14.75 -3.52
CA VAL A 132 -10.38 13.41 -2.95
C VAL A 132 -9.07 13.32 -2.17
N GLN A 133 -7.97 13.86 -2.70
CA GLN A 133 -6.70 13.94 -1.98
C GLN A 133 -6.80 14.82 -0.73
N THR A 134 -7.57 15.91 -0.81
CA THR A 134 -7.82 16.80 0.34
C THR A 134 -8.64 16.08 1.41
N MET A 135 -9.73 15.41 1.04
CA MET A 135 -10.52 14.54 1.90
C MET A 135 -9.63 13.50 2.60
N CYS A 136 -8.74 12.85 1.87
CA CYS A 136 -7.80 11.87 2.41
C CYS A 136 -6.85 12.45 3.48
N ASN A 137 -6.63 13.76 3.52
CA ASN A 137 -5.85 14.41 4.58
C ASN A 137 -6.66 14.63 5.87
N PHE A 138 -7.99 14.52 5.79
CA PHE A 138 -8.89 14.59 6.92
C PHE A 138 -9.26 13.22 7.50
N VAL A 139 -8.73 12.10 6.99
CA VAL A 139 -9.00 10.78 7.56
C VAL A 139 -8.61 10.77 9.05
N PRO A 140 -9.56 10.49 9.97
CA PRO A 140 -9.32 10.56 11.40
C PRO A 140 -8.56 9.33 11.92
N LYS A 141 -8.21 9.33 13.22
CA LYS A 141 -7.36 8.28 13.83
C LYS A 141 -8.03 6.91 13.91
N ASP A 142 -9.34 6.89 14.04
CA ASP A 142 -10.20 5.71 13.95
C ASP A 142 -10.41 5.23 12.51
N ARG A 143 -9.84 5.94 11.53
CA ARG A 143 -9.73 5.55 10.12
C ARG A 143 -11.08 5.38 9.42
N VAL A 144 -12.10 6.10 9.85
CA VAL A 144 -13.40 6.14 9.16
C VAL A 144 -13.66 7.56 8.68
N ILE A 145 -13.93 7.73 7.39
CA ILE A 145 -14.36 9.02 6.83
C ILE A 145 -15.76 8.89 6.23
N GLU A 146 -16.58 9.89 6.47
CA GLU A 146 -17.98 9.90 6.01
C GLU A 146 -18.09 10.61 4.65
N ILE A 147 -18.73 9.93 3.71
CA ILE A 147 -19.04 10.46 2.38
C ILE A 147 -20.56 10.43 2.19
N TYR A 148 -21.11 11.54 1.72
CA TYR A 148 -22.53 11.76 1.50
C TYR A 148 -22.82 11.95 0.02
N ILE A 149 -23.93 11.37 -0.43
CA ILE A 149 -24.30 11.34 -1.83
C ILE A 149 -25.71 11.87 -1.99
N GLU A 150 -25.85 12.83 -2.90
CA GLU A 150 -27.13 13.41 -3.25
C GLU A 150 -27.40 13.19 -4.73
N GLU A 151 -28.53 12.55 -5.04
CA GLU A 151 -28.99 12.38 -6.41
C GLU A 151 -29.66 13.67 -6.86
N LEU A 152 -29.20 14.23 -7.99
CA LEU A 152 -29.80 15.42 -8.57
C LEU A 152 -31.16 15.07 -9.17
N THR A 153 -32.24 15.38 -8.45
CA THR A 153 -33.59 15.28 -9.00
C THR A 153 -33.75 16.30 -10.14
N THR A 154 -34.04 15.81 -11.35
CA THR A 154 -34.30 16.64 -12.54
C THR A 154 -35.69 17.27 -12.52
#